data_AF-A0A7C3L6U3-F1
#
_entry.id   AF-A0A7C3L6U3-F1
#
_cell.length_a   1.000
_cell.length_b   1.000
_cell.length_c   1.000
_cell.angle_alpha   90.00
_cell.angle_beta   90.00
_cell.angle_gamma   90.00
#
_symmetry.space_group_name_H-M   'P 1'
#
loop_
_entity.id
_entity.type
_entity.pdbx_description
1 polymer ?
#
loop_
_entity_poly.entity_id
_entity_poly.type
_entity_poly.pdbx_seq_one_letter_code
_entity_poly.pdbx_strand_id
1 'polypeptide(L)'
;YAANFVLMEYGSGAVMAVPAHDQRDYEFAAKYDIPCLEVIHPPTGEIPKNQAYEGPGTLINSGDFNGMDSIEAKAAIIRAAADQGYGRAKTTFRLRDWGISRQRYWGTPIPMLNCEKCGIQPVAESDLPVRLPIEVKLDKSGKSPLQHLPEFYETTCPCCGGPAHRETDTMDTFVESSWYYARYTNPSYKEGMIDRQAAAYWLPVDQYIGGVEHAILHLLYARFFTKAMRDMGYLNIDEPFANLLTQGMVIKDGTKMSKSKGNVVDPSTLIEKYGADTVRLFSLFAAPPEKDLEWNDKGVDGASRFLNKVYRFVDANRDLLKSHTEPKEALNQVSRDLERKTHQCVKKFSTDIENNFHFNTCISAVMELTNLLLATPDNDRQEKVEPHIIKQSVTAIIKLLYPMVPHFCAELWEMTGHDEPLDQAAWPEFDPQKAKEDEITIVIQVKGKVRSRLQVSMGISDDELREMAVNDEKTKKFIGDNPIKKIIVVKNKLINIVI
;
A
#
# COMPACT_ATOMS: atom_id res chain seq x y z
N TYR A 1 -27.81 28.37 25.36
CA TYR A 1 -26.65 27.84 26.12
C TYR A 1 -25.38 28.09 25.33
N ALA A 2 -24.24 28.28 26.01
CA ALA A 2 -22.91 28.22 25.39
C ALA A 2 -22.26 26.92 25.84
N ALA A 3 -21.82 26.08 24.90
CA ALA A 3 -21.32 24.74 25.18
C ALA A 3 -19.98 24.49 24.47
N ASN A 4 -19.07 23.80 25.16
CA ASN A 4 -17.70 23.56 24.69
C ASN A 4 -17.61 22.60 23.48
N PHE A 5 -18.63 21.78 23.23
CA PHE A 5 -18.65 20.84 22.11
C PHE A 5 -19.12 21.49 20.79
N VAL A 6 -19.61 22.73 20.83
CA VAL A 6 -20.00 23.49 19.64
C VAL A 6 -18.78 24.22 19.10
N LEU A 7 -18.29 23.78 17.95
CA LEU A 7 -17.10 24.35 17.31
C LEU A 7 -17.45 25.60 16.51
N MET A 8 -16.90 26.75 16.90
CA MET A 8 -17.15 28.05 16.24
C MET A 8 -16.76 28.03 14.74
N GLU A 9 -15.69 27.31 14.42
CA GLU A 9 -15.14 27.20 13.06
C GLU A 9 -15.85 26.15 12.18
N TYR A 10 -16.88 25.47 12.70
CA TYR A 10 -17.63 24.45 11.95
C TYR A 10 -19.11 24.84 11.80
N GLY A 11 -19.64 24.71 10.58
CA GLY A 11 -21.02 25.10 10.28
C GLY A 11 -21.21 26.61 10.43
N SER A 12 -22.09 27.03 11.35
CA SER A 12 -22.31 28.44 11.72
C SER A 12 -21.79 28.79 13.11
N GLY A 13 -21.08 27.88 13.78
CA GLY A 13 -20.70 28.05 15.19
C GLY A 13 -21.86 27.97 16.18
N ALA A 14 -23.04 27.57 15.70
CA ALA A 14 -24.24 27.34 16.49
C ALA A 14 -24.96 26.08 15.95
N VAL A 15 -25.58 25.32 16.86
CA VAL A 15 -26.36 24.12 16.52
C VAL A 15 -27.71 24.20 17.22
N MET A 16 -28.76 23.66 16.59
CA MET A 16 -30.01 23.39 17.28
C MET A 16 -29.83 22.11 18.09
N ALA A 17 -30.18 22.14 19.38
CA ALA A 17 -30.08 20.97 20.23
C ALA A 17 -31.39 20.17 20.18
N VAL A 18 -31.32 18.88 19.89
CA VAL A 18 -32.49 17.97 19.88
C VAL A 18 -32.20 16.74 20.75
N PRO A 19 -32.29 16.87 22.09
CA PRO A 19 -31.80 15.86 23.03
C PRO A 19 -32.37 14.45 22.85
N ALA A 20 -33.63 14.31 22.41
CA ALA A 20 -34.20 12.99 22.17
C ALA A 20 -33.54 12.25 20.97
N HIS A 21 -32.81 12.96 20.09
CA HIS A 21 -32.36 12.45 18.80
C HIS A 21 -30.91 12.81 18.40
N ASP A 22 -30.11 13.40 19.29
CA ASP A 22 -28.64 13.52 19.19
C ASP A 22 -28.04 13.20 20.57
N GLN A 23 -27.09 12.27 20.60
CA GLN A 23 -26.54 11.76 21.85
C GLN A 23 -25.76 12.82 22.65
N ARG A 24 -25.07 13.76 22.00
CA ARG A 24 -24.33 14.83 22.69
C ARG A 24 -25.29 15.84 23.30
N ASP A 25 -26.36 16.15 22.57
CA ASP A 25 -27.43 17.01 23.08
C ASP A 25 -28.16 16.35 24.25
N TYR A 26 -28.38 15.03 24.20
CA TYR A 26 -28.93 14.25 25.31
C TYR A 26 -28.09 14.37 26.57
N GLU A 27 -26.78 14.10 26.48
CA GLU A 27 -25.86 14.16 27.61
C GLU A 27 -25.80 15.57 28.21
N PHE A 28 -25.79 16.59 27.36
CA PHE A 28 -25.85 17.97 27.80
C PHE A 28 -27.17 18.28 28.51
N ALA A 29 -28.30 17.87 27.92
CA ALA A 29 -29.61 18.09 28.49
C ALA A 29 -29.79 17.39 29.84
N ALA A 30 -29.38 16.12 29.94
CA ALA A 30 -29.42 15.36 31.18
C ALA A 30 -28.57 16.00 32.29
N LYS A 31 -27.40 16.53 31.94
CA LYS A 31 -26.50 17.20 32.90
C LYS A 31 -27.09 18.51 33.44
N TYR A 32 -27.83 19.24 32.62
CA TYR A 32 -28.36 20.57 32.97
C TYR A 32 -29.88 20.59 33.18
N ASP A 33 -30.50 19.41 33.32
CA ASP A 33 -31.94 19.23 33.53
C ASP A 33 -32.81 19.95 32.48
N ILE A 34 -32.40 19.83 31.21
CA ILE A 34 -33.13 20.39 30.06
C ILE A 34 -34.13 19.33 29.57
N PRO A 35 -35.41 19.69 29.31
CA PRO A 35 -36.40 18.74 28.83
C PRO A 35 -36.01 18.08 27.50
N CYS A 36 -36.19 16.76 27.44
CA CYS A 36 -36.06 15.97 26.21
C CYS A 36 -37.45 15.75 25.58
N LEU A 37 -37.73 16.42 24.46
CA LEU A 37 -38.97 16.22 23.69
C LEU A 37 -38.72 15.23 22.55
N GLU A 38 -39.50 14.15 22.53
CA GLU A 38 -39.50 13.16 21.46
C GLU A 38 -40.30 13.67 20.26
N VAL A 39 -39.68 13.66 19.07
CA VAL A 39 -40.31 14.04 17.80
C VAL A 39 -40.22 12.95 16.73
N ILE A 40 -39.58 11.83 17.02
CA ILE A 40 -39.49 10.66 16.13
C ILE A 40 -39.95 9.42 16.91
N HIS A 41 -40.94 8.71 16.37
CA HIS A 41 -41.38 7.41 16.83
C HIS A 41 -40.60 6.30 16.08
N PRO A 42 -39.83 5.45 16.79
CA PRO A 42 -39.08 4.36 16.17
C PRO A 42 -39.99 3.34 15.48
N PRO A 43 -39.57 2.72 14.35
CA PRO A 43 -40.32 1.63 13.72
C PRO A 43 -40.55 0.42 14.64
N THR A 44 -39.64 0.21 15.59
CA THR A 44 -39.73 -0.86 16.60
C THR A 44 -40.74 -0.53 17.71
N GLY A 45 -41.18 0.72 17.83
CA GLY A 45 -42.00 1.22 18.93
C GLY A 45 -41.25 1.37 20.26
N GLU A 46 -39.99 0.96 20.33
CA GLU A 46 -39.17 1.02 21.55
C GLU A 46 -38.27 2.25 21.53
N ILE A 47 -38.51 3.16 22.47
CA ILE A 47 -37.66 4.33 22.69
C ILE A 47 -36.55 3.94 23.69
N PRO A 48 -35.27 4.14 23.33
CA PRO A 48 -34.16 3.86 24.24
C PRO A 48 -34.28 4.63 25.55
N LYS A 49 -34.05 3.94 26.68
CA LYS A 49 -33.93 4.59 27.98
C LYS A 49 -32.50 5.09 28.18
N ASN A 50 -32.35 6.27 28.77
CA ASN A 50 -31.07 6.88 29.14
C ASN A 50 -30.12 7.20 27.96
N GLN A 51 -30.61 7.30 26.73
CA GLN A 51 -29.83 7.68 25.56
C GLN A 51 -30.75 8.27 24.47
N ALA A 52 -30.18 8.97 23.48
CA ALA A 52 -30.93 9.46 22.33
C ALA A 52 -31.32 8.33 21.36
N TYR A 53 -32.39 8.55 20.60
CA TYR A 53 -32.75 7.74 19.43
C TYR A 53 -32.35 8.47 18.13
N GLU A 54 -31.28 8.01 17.50
CA GLU A 54 -30.70 8.62 16.28
C GLU A 54 -31.18 7.97 14.96
N GLY A 55 -32.08 6.99 15.05
CA GLY A 55 -32.60 6.24 13.91
C GLY A 55 -33.72 6.97 13.14
N PRO A 56 -34.05 6.51 11.92
CA PRO A 56 -35.21 6.99 11.18
C PRO A 56 -36.51 6.46 11.80
N GLY A 57 -37.60 7.21 11.66
CA GLY A 57 -38.92 6.79 12.13
C GLY A 57 -40.03 7.72 11.64
N THR A 58 -41.20 7.65 12.26
CA THR A 58 -42.34 8.51 11.94
C THR A 58 -42.34 9.75 12.81
N LEU A 59 -42.55 10.93 12.22
CA LEU A 59 -42.62 12.18 12.96
C LEU A 59 -43.83 12.22 13.89
N ILE A 60 -43.59 12.59 15.13
CA ILE A 60 -44.59 12.87 16.17
C ILE A 60 -44.29 14.26 16.77
N ASN A 61 -45.26 14.87 17.46
CA ASN A 61 -45.10 16.19 18.09
C ASN A 61 -44.51 17.28 17.16
N SER A 62 -44.77 17.19 15.86
CA SER A 62 -44.10 17.96 14.79
C SER A 62 -45.07 18.80 13.93
N GLY A 63 -46.25 19.14 14.45
CA GLY A 63 -47.23 19.99 13.76
C GLY A 63 -47.70 19.40 12.42
N ASP A 64 -47.61 20.19 11.35
CA ASP A 64 -48.03 19.81 9.98
C ASP A 64 -47.24 18.63 9.40
N PHE A 65 -46.11 18.25 10.03
CA PHE A 65 -45.26 17.15 9.59
C PHE A 65 -45.55 15.83 10.34
N ASN A 66 -46.51 15.81 11.27
CA ASN A 66 -46.90 14.60 12.00
C ASN A 66 -47.32 13.47 11.04
N GLY A 67 -46.87 12.25 11.32
CA GLY A 67 -47.19 11.07 10.52
C GLY A 67 -46.29 10.88 9.29
N MET A 68 -45.43 11.83 8.96
CA MET A 68 -44.47 11.69 7.87
C MET A 68 -43.31 10.76 8.24
N ASP A 69 -42.76 10.07 7.24
CA ASP A 69 -41.46 9.40 7.38
C ASP A 69 -40.34 10.43 7.55
N SER A 70 -39.40 10.17 8.46
CA SER A 70 -38.32 11.10 8.80
C SER A 70 -37.36 11.45 7.64
N ILE A 71 -37.18 10.57 6.66
CA ILE A 71 -36.32 10.85 5.50
C ILE A 71 -37.05 11.76 4.53
N GLU A 72 -38.33 11.52 4.29
CA GLU A 72 -39.19 12.38 3.46
C GLU A 72 -39.42 13.76 4.11
N ALA A 73 -39.64 13.76 5.43
CA ALA A 73 -39.88 14.96 6.22
C ALA A 73 -38.71 15.95 6.16
N LYS A 74 -37.45 15.48 6.06
CA LYS A 74 -36.29 16.37 5.90
C LYS A 74 -36.47 17.33 4.71
N ALA A 75 -36.87 16.81 3.56
CA ALA A 75 -37.08 17.63 2.36
C ALA A 75 -38.28 18.58 2.51
N ALA A 76 -39.37 18.10 3.11
CA ALA A 76 -40.57 18.91 3.35
C ALA A 76 -40.31 20.08 4.32
N ILE A 77 -39.62 19.82 5.44
CA ILE A 77 -39.26 20.82 6.45
C ILE A 77 -38.29 21.85 5.87
N ILE A 78 -37.28 21.42 5.07
CA ILE A 78 -36.36 22.34 4.40
C ILE A 78 -37.11 23.26 3.44
N ARG A 79 -38.08 22.74 2.67
CA ARG A 79 -38.91 23.54 1.76
C ARG A 79 -39.77 24.54 2.52
N ALA A 80 -40.48 24.09 3.55
CA ALA A 80 -41.29 24.96 4.39
C ALA A 80 -40.47 26.09 5.03
N ALA A 81 -39.27 25.78 5.52
CA ALA A 81 -38.36 26.78 6.09
C ALA A 81 -37.89 27.82 5.06
N ALA A 82 -37.69 27.40 3.80
CA ALA A 82 -37.35 28.28 2.70
C ALA A 82 -38.52 29.17 2.27
N ASP A 83 -39.72 28.59 2.11
CA ASP A 83 -40.93 29.31 1.75
C ASP A 83 -41.31 30.37 2.79
N GLN A 84 -41.02 30.10 4.07
CA GLN A 84 -41.24 31.03 5.19
C GLN A 84 -40.05 31.97 5.45
N GLY A 85 -38.95 31.86 4.69
CA GLY A 85 -37.83 32.80 4.72
C GLY A 85 -36.90 32.71 5.94
N TYR A 86 -36.96 31.63 6.74
CA TYR A 86 -36.09 31.47 7.93
C TYR A 86 -35.02 30.37 7.77
N GLY A 87 -35.02 29.61 6.66
CA GLY A 87 -34.04 28.55 6.43
C GLY A 87 -33.80 28.25 4.96
N ARG A 88 -32.73 27.52 4.67
CA ARG A 88 -32.44 26.98 3.33
C ARG A 88 -31.53 25.76 3.43
N ALA A 89 -31.54 24.93 2.40
CA ALA A 89 -30.56 23.85 2.25
C ALA A 89 -29.14 24.42 2.17
N LYS A 90 -28.19 23.75 2.82
CA LYS A 90 -26.78 24.11 2.77
C LYS A 90 -25.94 22.83 2.81
N THR A 91 -25.01 22.71 1.88
CA THR A 91 -23.96 21.69 1.93
C THR A 91 -22.78 22.25 2.73
N THR A 92 -22.32 21.50 3.73
CA THR A 92 -21.16 21.85 4.55
C THR A 92 -20.14 20.73 4.53
N PHE A 93 -18.86 21.08 4.51
CA PHE A 93 -17.77 20.10 4.55
C PHE A 93 -17.14 20.08 5.95
N ARG A 94 -16.75 18.88 6.40
CA ARG A 94 -15.86 18.73 7.57
C ARG A 94 -14.44 19.20 7.26
N LEU A 95 -14.00 19.05 6.00
CA LEU A 95 -12.72 19.57 5.52
C LEU A 95 -12.70 21.09 5.71
N ARG A 96 -11.58 21.59 6.22
CA ARG A 96 -11.29 23.01 6.39
C ARG A 96 -10.22 23.42 5.37
N ASP A 97 -10.09 24.73 5.17
CA ASP A 97 -8.98 25.27 4.40
C ASP A 97 -7.63 24.91 5.03
N TRP A 98 -6.62 24.75 4.18
CA TRP A 98 -5.30 24.39 4.62
C TRP A 98 -4.53 25.63 5.09
N GLY A 99 -4.36 25.75 6.41
CA GLY A 99 -3.46 26.73 7.00
C GLY A 99 -2.00 26.34 6.79
N ILE A 100 -1.31 27.02 5.86
CA ILE A 100 0.08 26.72 5.49
C ILE A 100 1.12 27.47 6.34
N SER A 101 0.76 28.55 7.04
CA SER A 101 1.74 29.36 7.79
C SER A 101 2.24 28.64 9.04
N ARG A 102 3.55 28.69 9.27
CA ARG A 102 4.23 28.11 10.44
C ARG A 102 5.17 29.13 11.06
N GLN A 103 5.02 29.33 12.36
CA GLN A 103 5.92 30.14 13.20
C GLN A 103 7.18 29.33 13.55
N ARG A 104 7.88 28.86 12.51
CA ARG A 104 9.07 28.02 12.56
C ARG A 104 10.10 28.57 11.59
N TYR A 105 11.37 28.38 11.94
CA TYR A 105 12.48 28.84 11.13
C TYR A 105 12.73 27.97 9.90
N TRP A 106 12.76 26.65 10.08
CA TRP A 106 13.21 25.73 9.03
C TRP A 106 12.05 25.36 8.10
N GLY A 107 11.82 26.20 7.10
CA GLY A 107 10.83 26.01 6.06
C GLY A 107 10.98 27.04 4.93
N THR A 108 10.19 26.91 3.87
CA THR A 108 10.21 27.86 2.76
C THR A 108 9.58 29.19 3.19
N PRO A 109 10.28 30.34 3.10
CA PRO A 109 9.69 31.63 3.42
C PRO A 109 8.45 31.92 2.55
N ILE A 110 7.38 32.41 3.18
CA ILE A 110 6.17 32.79 2.44
C ILE A 110 6.47 34.08 1.65
N PRO A 111 6.27 34.10 0.31
CA PRO A 111 6.66 35.21 -0.55
C PRO A 111 5.64 36.36 -0.52
N MET A 112 5.30 36.83 0.68
CA MET A 112 4.40 37.94 0.94
C MET A 112 5.10 38.99 1.81
N LEU A 113 4.61 40.23 1.76
CA LEU A 113 5.06 41.33 2.61
C LEU A 113 3.88 42.20 3.05
N ASN A 114 4.04 42.89 4.17
CA ASN A 114 3.09 43.82 4.76
C ASN A 114 3.58 45.25 4.55
N CYS A 115 2.81 46.05 3.83
CA CYS A 115 3.03 47.49 3.67
C CYS A 115 1.94 48.26 4.42
N GLU A 116 2.31 49.27 5.22
CA GLU A 116 1.32 50.06 5.97
C GLU A 116 0.33 50.81 5.07
N LYS A 117 0.73 51.15 3.85
CA LYS A 117 -0.12 51.89 2.89
C LYS A 117 -0.94 50.95 1.99
N CYS A 118 -0.34 49.87 1.51
CA CYS A 118 -0.92 49.00 0.49
C CYS A 118 -1.51 47.69 1.06
N GLY A 119 -1.31 47.42 2.35
CA GLY A 119 -1.65 46.14 2.96
C GLY A 119 -0.71 45.02 2.54
N ILE A 120 -1.24 43.80 2.48
CA ILE A 120 -0.49 42.59 2.08
C ILE A 120 -0.23 42.63 0.58
N GLN A 121 1.03 42.43 0.18
CA GLN A 121 1.46 42.37 -1.21
C GLN A 121 2.32 41.12 -1.46
N PRO A 122 2.27 40.51 -2.65
CA PRO A 122 3.23 39.48 -3.02
C PRO A 122 4.61 40.09 -3.23
N VAL A 123 5.65 39.29 -3.01
CA VAL A 123 7.01 39.63 -3.45
C VAL A 123 7.04 39.65 -4.99
N ALA A 124 7.79 40.58 -5.58
CA ALA A 124 7.94 40.65 -7.02
C ALA A 124 8.63 39.39 -7.57
N GLU A 125 8.22 38.92 -8.75
CA GLU A 125 8.77 37.69 -9.34
C GLU A 125 10.30 37.76 -9.55
N SER A 126 10.82 38.93 -9.89
CA SER A 126 12.26 39.20 -10.03
C SER A 126 13.05 39.04 -8.73
N ASP A 127 12.38 39.15 -7.58
CA ASP A 127 12.98 39.09 -6.25
C ASP A 127 12.86 37.68 -5.64
N LEU A 128 12.25 36.74 -6.38
CA LEU A 128 12.23 35.34 -6.01
C LEU A 128 13.58 34.66 -6.33
N PRO A 129 13.99 33.65 -5.53
CA PRO A 129 13.34 33.19 -4.31
C PRO A 129 13.67 34.09 -3.10
N VAL A 130 12.70 34.23 -2.17
CA VAL A 130 12.99 34.74 -0.82
C VAL A 130 13.83 33.69 -0.09
N ARG A 131 15.14 33.92 -0.02
CA ARG A 131 16.08 32.95 0.56
C ARG A 131 16.01 32.96 2.07
N LEU A 132 15.88 31.78 2.67
CA LEU A 132 16.01 31.60 4.11
C LEU A 132 17.47 31.92 4.53
N PRO A 133 17.71 32.86 5.45
CA PRO A 133 19.06 33.14 5.95
C PRO A 133 19.58 31.94 6.74
N ILE A 134 20.72 31.37 6.37
CA ILE A 134 21.28 30.15 7.00
C ILE A 134 22.16 30.43 8.23
N GLU A 135 22.82 31.58 8.26
CA GLU A 135 23.71 31.99 9.35
C GLU A 135 22.90 32.69 10.47
N VAL A 136 22.11 31.94 11.22
CA VAL A 136 21.26 32.47 12.30
C VAL A 136 21.57 31.83 13.65
N LYS A 137 21.38 32.59 14.73
CA LYS A 137 21.46 32.07 16.10
C LYS A 137 20.11 31.53 16.53
N LEU A 138 20.03 30.21 16.70
CA LEU A 138 18.84 29.56 17.25
C LEU A 138 18.89 29.57 18.77
N ASP A 139 17.82 30.05 19.41
CA ASP A 139 17.68 29.99 20.85
C ASP A 139 16.96 28.70 21.31
N LYS A 140 16.94 28.47 22.63
CA LYS A 140 16.28 27.29 23.22
C LYS A 140 14.75 27.39 23.25
N SER A 141 14.18 28.54 22.89
CA SER A 141 12.72 28.76 22.92
C SER A 141 12.01 28.09 21.74
N GLY A 142 12.75 27.77 20.67
CA GLY A 142 12.21 27.14 19.47
C GLY A 142 11.37 28.09 18.59
N LYS A 143 11.39 29.39 18.89
CA LYS A 143 10.78 30.43 18.06
C LYS A 143 11.61 30.69 16.81
N SER A 144 10.95 31.17 15.75
CA SER A 144 11.63 31.58 14.52
C SER A 144 12.48 32.83 14.79
N PRO A 145 13.78 32.87 14.40
CA PRO A 145 14.60 34.07 14.54
C PRO A 145 14.23 35.13 13.50
N LEU A 146 13.47 34.78 12.45
CA LEU A 146 13.12 35.68 11.33
C LEU A 146 12.40 36.96 11.78
N GLN A 147 11.62 36.88 12.87
CA GLN A 147 10.93 38.03 13.46
C GLN A 147 11.87 39.07 14.10
N HIS A 148 13.12 38.71 14.31
CA HIS A 148 14.13 39.53 14.98
C HIS A 148 15.36 39.78 14.10
N LEU A 149 15.25 39.54 12.79
CA LEU A 149 16.32 39.73 11.80
C LEU A 149 15.90 40.83 10.82
N PRO A 150 16.16 42.12 11.13
CA PRO A 150 15.85 43.24 10.24
C PRO A 150 16.38 43.04 8.81
N GLU A 151 17.56 42.46 8.66
CA GLU A 151 18.17 42.15 7.36
C GLU A 151 17.34 41.17 6.51
N PHE A 152 16.46 40.39 7.14
CA PHE A 152 15.53 39.50 6.47
C PHE A 152 14.19 40.18 6.21
N TYR A 153 13.57 40.76 7.24
CA TYR A 153 12.20 41.23 7.13
C TYR A 153 12.07 42.65 6.56
N GLU A 154 13.03 43.55 6.76
CA GLU A 154 12.96 44.91 6.22
C GLU A 154 13.15 44.90 4.70
N THR A 155 12.17 45.45 3.98
CA THR A 155 12.18 45.51 2.52
C THR A 155 11.36 46.70 2.01
N THR A 156 11.21 46.83 0.70
CA THR A 156 10.37 47.85 0.08
C THR A 156 9.14 47.23 -0.55
N CYS A 157 8.04 47.98 -0.55
CA CYS A 157 6.79 47.57 -1.16
C CYS A 157 6.90 47.64 -2.69
N PRO A 158 6.66 46.55 -3.45
CA PRO A 158 6.74 46.57 -4.91
C PRO A 158 5.62 47.42 -5.54
N CYS A 159 4.55 47.72 -4.81
CA CYS A 159 3.45 48.54 -5.30
C CYS A 159 3.75 50.05 -5.21
N CYS A 160 4.27 50.53 -4.08
CA CYS A 160 4.42 51.98 -3.83
C CYS A 160 5.86 52.44 -3.54
N GLY A 161 6.83 51.54 -3.47
CA GLY A 161 8.23 51.82 -3.16
C GLY A 161 8.52 52.20 -1.70
N GLY A 162 7.48 52.33 -0.85
CA GLY A 162 7.64 52.65 0.57
C GLY A 162 8.17 51.48 1.41
N PRO A 163 8.51 51.72 2.69
CA PRO A 163 8.94 50.66 3.61
C PRO A 163 7.88 49.56 3.78
N ALA A 164 8.33 48.32 3.90
CA ALA A 164 7.49 47.16 4.16
C ALA A 164 8.25 46.08 4.94
N HIS A 165 7.51 45.11 5.49
CA HIS A 165 8.06 43.98 6.21
C HIS A 165 7.67 42.66 5.55
N ARG A 166 8.62 41.79 5.23
CA ARG A 166 8.33 40.43 4.72
C ARG A 166 7.55 39.62 5.76
N GLU A 167 6.74 38.68 5.28
CA GLU A 167 6.21 37.62 6.13
C GLU A 167 7.38 36.82 6.74
N THR A 168 7.26 36.52 8.02
CA THR A 168 8.29 35.83 8.81
C THR A 168 7.92 34.39 9.14
N ASP A 169 6.66 34.03 8.89
CA ASP A 169 6.22 32.65 8.87
C ASP A 169 6.77 31.90 7.63
N THR A 170 7.01 30.62 7.81
CA THR A 170 7.39 29.70 6.73
C THR A 170 6.22 28.82 6.34
N MET A 171 6.28 28.23 5.15
CA MET A 171 5.31 27.26 4.69
C MET A 171 5.41 25.95 5.46
N ASP A 172 4.27 25.33 5.71
CA ASP A 172 4.14 23.97 6.18
C ASP A 172 4.80 22.98 5.22
N THR A 173 5.52 21.99 5.75
CA THR A 173 6.29 21.05 4.93
C THR A 173 5.45 20.21 3.96
N PHE A 174 4.13 20.15 4.16
CA PHE A 174 3.26 19.49 3.19
C PHE A 174 3.18 20.25 1.88
N VAL A 175 3.50 21.55 1.82
CA VAL A 175 3.55 22.31 0.57
C VAL A 175 4.58 21.71 -0.38
N GLU A 176 5.82 21.45 0.07
CA GLU A 176 6.86 20.88 -0.79
C GLU A 176 6.55 19.43 -1.20
N SER A 177 6.06 18.63 -0.27
CA SER A 177 5.70 17.22 -0.53
C SER A 177 4.43 17.05 -1.35
N SER A 178 3.66 18.11 -1.61
CA SER A 178 2.44 18.02 -2.42
C SER A 178 2.68 18.00 -3.94
N TRP A 179 3.89 18.28 -4.41
CA TRP A 179 4.17 18.37 -5.86
C TRP A 179 5.55 17.86 -6.29
N TYR A 180 6.37 17.38 -5.35
CA TYR A 180 7.72 16.85 -5.64
C TYR A 180 7.73 15.75 -6.71
N TYR A 181 6.69 14.90 -6.76
CA TYR A 181 6.56 13.84 -7.76
C TYR A 181 6.53 14.40 -9.19
N ALA A 182 5.89 15.55 -9.39
CA ALA A 182 5.86 16.23 -10.68
C ALA A 182 7.21 16.91 -10.98
N ARG A 183 7.87 17.45 -9.95
CA ARG A 183 9.18 18.08 -10.12
C ARG A 183 10.29 17.08 -10.49
N TYR A 184 10.19 15.83 -10.05
CA TYR A 184 11.13 14.78 -10.43
C TYR A 184 11.15 14.46 -11.92
N THR A 185 10.11 14.81 -12.67
CA THR A 185 10.06 14.58 -14.12
C THR A 185 11.12 15.38 -14.89
N ASN A 186 11.46 16.58 -14.39
CA ASN A 186 12.62 17.36 -14.84
C ASN A 186 13.12 18.29 -13.71
N PRO A 187 13.99 17.80 -12.81
CA PRO A 187 14.41 18.56 -11.62
C PRO A 187 15.32 19.75 -11.96
N SER A 188 15.99 19.71 -13.10
CA SER A 188 16.91 20.77 -13.55
C SER A 188 16.22 21.90 -14.30
N TYR A 189 14.95 21.77 -14.70
CA TYR A 189 14.20 22.79 -15.44
C TYR A 189 14.21 24.17 -14.75
N LYS A 190 14.61 25.23 -15.46
CA LYS A 190 14.82 26.57 -14.88
C LYS A 190 13.82 27.63 -15.30
N GLU A 191 13.04 27.39 -16.35
CA GLU A 191 12.12 28.39 -16.92
C GLU A 191 10.74 28.43 -16.21
N GLY A 192 10.51 27.54 -15.25
CA GLY A 192 9.27 27.51 -14.48
C GLY A 192 9.22 26.40 -13.44
N MET A 193 8.03 26.23 -12.85
CA MET A 193 7.77 25.22 -11.81
C MET A 193 7.89 23.78 -12.35
N ILE A 194 7.28 23.51 -13.51
CA ILE A 194 7.19 22.18 -14.14
C ILE A 194 7.47 22.28 -15.63
N ASP A 195 8.31 21.39 -16.15
CA ASP A 195 8.44 21.13 -17.59
C ASP A 195 7.24 20.30 -18.03
N ARG A 196 6.34 20.91 -18.81
CA ARG A 196 5.08 20.27 -19.22
C ARG A 196 5.30 19.04 -20.10
N GLN A 197 6.35 19.02 -20.92
CA GLN A 197 6.62 17.89 -21.82
C GLN A 197 7.12 16.69 -21.02
N ALA A 198 8.08 16.91 -20.12
CA ALA A 198 8.57 15.87 -19.23
C ALA A 198 7.47 15.34 -18.30
N ALA A 199 6.65 16.24 -17.76
CA ALA A 199 5.53 15.85 -16.90
C ALA A 199 4.49 15.01 -17.65
N ALA A 200 4.12 15.38 -18.88
CA ALA A 200 3.17 14.63 -19.70
C ALA A 200 3.68 13.24 -20.10
N TYR A 201 5.00 13.04 -20.14
CA TYR A 201 5.60 11.72 -20.42
C TYR A 201 5.54 10.80 -19.19
N TRP A 202 5.87 11.32 -18.00
CA TRP A 202 6.05 10.50 -16.79
C TRP A 202 4.80 10.36 -15.92
N LEU A 203 3.83 11.27 -16.03
CA LEU A 203 2.66 11.30 -15.15
C LEU A 203 1.39 10.75 -15.82
N PRO A 204 0.47 10.14 -15.05
CA PRO A 204 0.51 9.98 -13.58
C PRO A 204 1.54 8.95 -13.12
N VAL A 205 1.90 8.97 -11.83
CA VAL A 205 2.76 7.93 -11.25
C VAL A 205 1.98 6.61 -11.27
N ASP A 206 2.53 5.58 -11.93
CA ASP A 206 1.86 4.28 -12.06
C ASP A 206 1.63 3.60 -10.70
N GLN A 207 2.65 3.59 -9.85
CA GLN A 207 2.63 2.95 -8.53
C GLN A 207 3.29 3.86 -7.48
N TYR A 208 2.49 4.31 -6.52
CA TYR A 208 2.98 5.04 -5.34
C TYR A 208 3.02 4.11 -4.13
N ILE A 209 4.11 4.12 -3.37
CA ILE A 209 4.31 3.29 -2.17
C ILE A 209 4.55 4.22 -0.99
N GLY A 210 3.67 4.18 0.01
CA GLY A 210 3.76 5.05 1.18
C GLY A 210 2.89 4.56 2.34
N GLY A 211 3.32 4.82 3.58
CA GLY A 211 2.60 4.31 4.76
C GLY A 211 1.21 4.92 4.93
N VAL A 212 0.31 4.16 5.56
CA VAL A 212 -1.10 4.56 5.80
C VAL A 212 -1.23 5.84 6.64
N GLU A 213 -0.21 6.22 7.41
CA GLU A 213 -0.18 7.47 8.17
C GLU A 213 -0.36 8.73 7.31
N HIS A 214 -0.11 8.63 6.01
CA HIS A 214 -0.19 9.73 5.06
C HIS A 214 -1.57 9.87 4.40
N ALA A 215 -2.54 9.02 4.74
CA ALA A 215 -3.84 8.91 4.06
C ALA A 215 -4.64 10.22 4.01
N ILE A 216 -4.74 10.95 5.13
CA ILE A 216 -5.58 12.16 5.24
C ILE A 216 -4.80 13.48 5.18
N LEU A 217 -3.47 13.41 5.08
CA LEU A 217 -2.58 14.57 5.00
C LEU A 217 -1.95 14.63 3.60
N HIS A 218 -0.71 14.16 3.48
CA HIS A 218 0.07 14.15 2.25
C HIS A 218 -0.71 13.68 1.02
N LEU A 219 -1.40 12.53 1.09
CA LEU A 219 -2.14 12.03 -0.08
C LEU A 219 -3.30 12.93 -0.48
N LEU A 220 -3.95 13.61 0.47
CA LEU A 220 -4.98 14.59 0.16
C LEU A 220 -4.38 15.86 -0.46
N TYR A 221 -3.28 16.36 0.10
CA TYR A 221 -2.62 17.57 -0.38
C TYR A 221 -1.98 17.38 -1.75
N ALA A 222 -1.38 16.22 -2.03
CA ALA A 222 -0.86 15.88 -3.35
C ALA A 222 -1.97 15.88 -4.41
N ARG A 223 -3.14 15.29 -4.10
CA ARG A 223 -4.31 15.32 -5.00
C ARG A 223 -4.83 16.74 -5.23
N PHE A 224 -4.92 17.54 -4.18
CA PHE A 224 -5.30 18.95 -4.29
C PHE A 224 -4.33 19.72 -5.19
N PHE A 225 -3.02 19.62 -4.94
CA PHE A 225 -1.98 20.29 -5.73
C PHE A 225 -1.99 19.82 -7.19
N THR A 226 -2.25 18.53 -7.46
CA THR A 226 -2.40 18.01 -8.83
C THR A 226 -3.50 18.75 -9.58
N LYS A 227 -4.69 18.83 -8.97
CA LYS A 227 -5.86 19.49 -9.58
C LYS A 227 -5.62 20.99 -9.74
N ALA A 228 -5.00 21.64 -8.76
CA ALA A 228 -4.64 23.05 -8.86
C ALA A 228 -3.62 23.29 -9.99
N MET A 229 -2.57 22.47 -10.09
CA MET A 229 -1.58 22.56 -11.17
C MET A 229 -2.20 22.29 -12.55
N ARG A 230 -3.14 21.34 -12.66
CA ARG A 230 -3.92 21.09 -13.87
C ARG A 230 -4.74 22.32 -14.27
N ASP A 231 -5.49 22.89 -13.34
CA ASP A 231 -6.35 24.05 -13.59
C ASP A 231 -5.54 25.30 -13.96
N MET A 232 -4.29 25.40 -13.49
CA MET A 232 -3.31 26.42 -13.89
C MET A 232 -2.54 26.08 -15.18
N GLY A 233 -2.81 24.92 -15.79
CA GLY A 233 -2.22 24.49 -17.07
C GLY A 233 -0.80 23.90 -16.98
N TYR A 234 -0.29 23.58 -15.78
CA TYR A 234 1.01 22.93 -15.61
C TYR A 234 0.97 21.42 -15.87
N LEU A 235 -0.19 20.79 -15.62
CA LEU A 235 -0.40 19.35 -15.78
C LEU A 235 -1.65 19.07 -16.62
N ASN A 236 -1.74 17.88 -17.19
CA ASN A 236 -2.89 17.38 -17.97
C ASN A 236 -3.53 16.13 -17.34
N ILE A 237 -3.32 15.91 -16.04
CA ILE A 237 -3.81 14.75 -15.27
C ILE A 237 -4.73 15.21 -14.12
N ASP A 238 -5.67 14.34 -13.75
CA ASP A 238 -6.64 14.62 -12.68
C ASP A 238 -6.21 14.10 -11.30
N GLU A 239 -5.43 13.03 -11.27
CA GLU A 239 -4.96 12.35 -10.06
C GLU A 239 -3.47 12.02 -10.21
N PRO A 240 -2.64 12.21 -9.16
CA PRO A 240 -1.19 12.07 -9.26
C PRO A 240 -0.71 10.62 -9.29
N PHE A 241 -1.48 9.69 -8.73
CA PHE A 241 -1.10 8.31 -8.49
C PHE A 241 -2.19 7.38 -9.04
N ALA A 242 -1.85 6.50 -9.99
CA ALA A 242 -2.79 5.53 -10.55
C ALA A 242 -3.06 4.38 -9.58
N ASN A 243 -2.01 3.87 -8.95
CA ASN A 243 -2.08 2.86 -7.90
C ASN A 243 -1.38 3.34 -6.62
N LEU A 244 -1.93 2.94 -5.48
CA LEU A 244 -1.38 3.20 -4.15
C LEU A 244 -1.22 1.89 -3.40
N LEU A 245 0.02 1.57 -3.04
CA LEU A 245 0.33 0.47 -2.12
C LEU A 245 0.67 1.09 -0.77
N THR A 246 -0.22 0.89 0.21
CA THR A 246 0.04 1.32 1.58
C THR A 246 0.78 0.23 2.33
N GLN A 247 2.10 0.37 2.49
CA GLN A 247 2.84 -0.63 3.26
C GLN A 247 2.46 -0.60 4.74
N GLY A 248 2.49 -1.78 5.36
CA GLY A 248 2.37 -1.92 6.80
C GLY A 248 3.55 -1.30 7.54
N MET A 249 3.38 -1.15 8.85
CA MET A 249 4.40 -0.59 9.71
C MET A 249 5.47 -1.64 10.03
N VAL A 250 6.73 -1.20 10.12
CA VAL A 250 7.75 -2.02 10.78
C VAL A 250 7.58 -1.86 12.29
N ILE A 251 7.28 -2.96 12.96
CA ILE A 251 7.02 -3.04 14.38
C ILE A 251 8.10 -3.88 15.08
N LYS A 252 8.34 -3.58 16.35
CA LYS A 252 9.22 -4.35 17.24
C LYS A 252 8.56 -4.46 18.59
N ASP A 253 8.47 -5.69 19.10
CA ASP A 253 7.82 -6.03 20.36
C ASP A 253 6.36 -5.56 20.38
N GLY A 254 5.65 -5.76 19.26
CA GLY A 254 4.24 -5.39 19.10
C GLY A 254 3.97 -3.88 18.98
N THR A 255 4.99 -3.05 18.77
CA THR A 255 4.83 -1.59 18.62
C THR A 255 5.59 -1.02 17.44
N LYS A 256 5.02 0.00 16.77
CA LYS A 256 5.71 0.78 15.72
C LYS A 256 7.08 1.25 16.22
N MET A 257 8.11 1.07 15.41
CA MET A 257 9.43 1.62 15.68
C MET A 257 9.39 3.15 15.70
N SER A 258 9.85 3.78 16.78
CA SER A 258 9.97 5.23 16.87
C SER A 258 11.10 5.66 17.81
N LYS A 259 11.73 6.80 17.51
CA LYS A 259 12.79 7.37 18.35
C LYS A 259 12.34 7.56 19.80
N SER A 260 11.10 8.01 20.00
CA SER A 260 10.50 8.21 21.33
C SER A 260 10.36 6.94 22.15
N LYS A 261 10.27 5.77 21.51
CA LYS A 261 10.14 4.47 22.17
C LYS A 261 11.48 3.75 22.35
N GLY A 262 12.57 4.26 21.76
CA GLY A 262 13.90 3.65 21.85
C GLY A 262 14.00 2.26 21.20
N ASN A 263 12.99 1.83 20.44
CA ASN A 263 12.92 0.51 19.79
C ASN A 263 13.35 0.55 18.30
N VAL A 264 13.95 1.65 17.85
CA VAL A 264 14.48 1.78 16.49
C VAL A 264 15.66 0.82 16.31
N VAL A 265 15.60 0.03 15.25
CA VAL A 265 16.75 -0.78 14.81
C VAL A 265 17.43 0.00 13.69
N ASP A 266 18.72 0.30 13.87
CA ASP A 266 19.53 0.91 12.83
C ASP A 266 19.86 -0.14 11.76
N PRO A 267 19.41 0.03 10.50
CA PRO A 267 19.73 -0.92 9.44
C PRO A 267 21.24 -0.99 9.16
N SER A 268 22.02 0.05 9.47
CA SER A 268 23.45 0.12 9.16
C SER A 268 24.24 -1.01 9.81
N THR A 269 23.96 -1.31 11.08
CA THR A 269 24.61 -2.41 11.82
C THR A 269 24.34 -3.78 11.17
N LEU A 270 23.13 -3.97 10.61
CA LEU A 270 22.82 -5.22 9.90
C LEU A 270 23.42 -5.27 8.51
N ILE A 271 23.45 -4.14 7.80
CA ILE A 271 24.09 -4.05 6.48
C ILE A 271 25.59 -4.34 6.61
N GLU A 272 26.26 -3.81 7.62
CA GLU A 272 27.68 -4.11 7.91
C GLU A 272 27.90 -5.59 8.19
N LYS A 273 27.00 -6.24 8.96
CA LYS A 273 27.15 -7.64 9.38
C LYS A 273 26.77 -8.64 8.28
N TYR A 274 25.70 -8.38 7.53
CA TYR A 274 25.09 -9.35 6.62
C TYR A 274 25.08 -8.92 5.15
N GLY A 275 25.44 -7.68 4.84
CA GLY A 275 25.31 -7.07 3.52
C GLY A 275 23.89 -6.56 3.24
N ALA A 276 23.80 -5.58 2.33
CA ALA A 276 22.54 -4.93 1.95
C ALA A 276 21.49 -5.91 1.43
N ASP A 277 21.92 -6.88 0.62
CA ASP A 277 21.02 -7.84 -0.02
C ASP A 277 20.36 -8.80 0.97
N THR A 278 21.07 -9.23 2.00
CA THR A 278 20.45 -10.03 3.06
C THR A 278 19.33 -9.26 3.76
N VAL A 279 19.56 -7.98 4.08
CA VAL A 279 18.59 -7.12 4.77
C VAL A 279 17.39 -6.81 3.86
N ARG A 280 17.62 -6.56 2.57
CA ARG A 280 16.56 -6.37 1.56
C ARG A 280 15.70 -7.62 1.42
N LEU A 281 16.34 -8.78 1.24
CA LEU A 281 15.62 -10.05 1.08
C LEU A 281 14.77 -10.37 2.31
N PHE A 282 15.32 -10.18 3.51
CA PHE A 282 14.57 -10.35 4.75
C PHE A 282 13.35 -9.43 4.80
N SER A 283 13.55 -8.13 4.52
CA SER A 283 12.48 -7.12 4.59
C SER A 283 11.32 -7.44 3.63
N LEU A 284 11.65 -7.94 2.43
CA LEU A 284 10.66 -8.30 1.41
C LEU A 284 10.03 -9.68 1.65
N PHE A 285 10.66 -10.55 2.44
CA PHE A 285 10.17 -11.90 2.71
C PHE A 285 9.34 -12.02 3.99
N ALA A 286 9.61 -11.18 4.99
CA ALA A 286 9.07 -11.32 6.34
C ALA A 286 7.54 -11.24 6.40
N ALA A 287 6.92 -10.38 5.59
CA ALA A 287 5.47 -10.20 5.53
C ALA A 287 5.03 -9.73 4.13
N PRO A 288 3.75 -9.93 3.76
CA PRO A 288 3.14 -9.19 2.65
C PRO A 288 3.29 -7.68 2.85
N PRO A 289 3.48 -6.88 1.79
CA PRO A 289 3.81 -5.46 1.91
C PRO A 289 2.78 -4.65 2.69
N GLU A 290 1.49 -4.98 2.57
CA GLU A 290 0.37 -4.30 3.23
C GLU A 290 0.21 -4.64 4.71
N LYS A 291 0.93 -5.63 5.22
CA LYS A 291 0.86 -6.06 6.62
C LYS A 291 2.04 -5.53 7.42
N ASP A 292 1.80 -5.33 8.71
CA ASP A 292 2.87 -4.97 9.63
C ASP A 292 3.95 -6.05 9.64
N LEU A 293 5.20 -5.60 9.60
CA LEU A 293 6.38 -6.45 9.66
C LEU A 293 6.90 -6.45 11.09
N GLU A 294 6.76 -7.58 11.79
CA GLU A 294 7.40 -7.79 13.08
C GLU A 294 8.89 -8.07 12.88
N TRP A 295 9.71 -7.15 13.37
CA TRP A 295 11.15 -7.23 13.22
C TRP A 295 11.75 -8.34 14.09
N ASN A 296 12.52 -9.23 13.46
CA ASN A 296 13.17 -10.36 14.12
C ASN A 296 14.54 -10.63 13.49
N ASP A 297 15.60 -10.42 14.27
CA ASP A 297 16.99 -10.63 13.82
C ASP A 297 17.25 -12.07 13.34
N LYS A 298 16.52 -13.07 13.88
CA LYS A 298 16.64 -14.47 13.42
C LYS A 298 16.15 -14.67 11.98
N GLY A 299 15.24 -13.81 11.51
CA GLY A 299 14.78 -13.82 10.12
C GLY A 299 15.88 -13.42 9.14
N VAL A 300 16.75 -12.49 9.55
CA VAL A 300 17.91 -12.03 8.78
C VAL A 300 18.91 -13.18 8.58
N ASP A 301 19.16 -13.98 9.62
CA ASP A 301 20.01 -15.19 9.50
C ASP A 301 19.43 -16.23 8.51
N GLY A 302 18.11 -16.30 8.38
CA GLY A 302 17.44 -17.14 7.39
C GLY A 302 17.75 -16.69 5.96
N ALA A 303 17.59 -15.40 5.68
CA ALA A 303 17.90 -14.79 4.39
C ALA A 303 19.38 -14.97 4.02
N SER A 304 20.30 -14.73 4.97
CA SER A 304 21.74 -14.91 4.74
C SER A 304 22.10 -16.35 4.38
N ARG A 305 21.54 -17.32 5.10
CA ARG A 305 21.77 -18.75 4.82
C ARG A 305 21.24 -19.15 3.45
N PHE A 306 20.10 -18.61 3.02
CA PHE A 306 19.56 -18.87 1.69
C PHE A 306 20.50 -18.35 0.59
N LEU A 307 20.93 -17.08 0.66
CA LEU A 307 21.86 -16.51 -0.33
C LEU A 307 23.19 -17.30 -0.38
N ASN A 308 23.74 -17.66 0.78
CA ASN A 308 24.95 -18.49 0.84
C ASN A 308 24.79 -19.87 0.20
N LYS A 309 23.61 -20.49 0.27
CA LYS A 309 23.34 -21.77 -0.42
C LYS A 309 23.36 -21.61 -1.93
N VAL A 310 22.72 -20.55 -2.44
CA VAL A 310 22.71 -20.23 -3.88
C VAL A 310 24.14 -19.97 -4.36
N TYR A 311 24.89 -19.14 -3.64
CA TYR A 311 26.28 -18.83 -3.98
C TYR A 311 27.14 -20.09 -4.08
N ARG A 312 27.12 -20.94 -3.04
CA ARG A 312 27.91 -22.17 -3.01
C ARG A 312 27.59 -23.10 -4.18
N PHE A 313 26.33 -23.18 -4.58
CA PHE A 313 25.94 -24.00 -5.73
C PHE A 313 26.48 -23.43 -7.04
N VAL A 314 26.32 -22.12 -7.27
CA VAL A 314 26.84 -21.47 -8.48
C VAL A 314 28.37 -21.57 -8.53
N ASP A 315 29.03 -21.32 -7.40
CA ASP A 315 30.49 -21.39 -7.28
C ASP A 315 31.04 -22.80 -7.59
N ALA A 316 30.41 -23.84 -7.04
CA ALA A 316 30.80 -25.23 -7.29
C ALA A 316 30.54 -25.70 -8.74
N ASN A 317 29.62 -25.03 -9.47
CA ASN A 317 29.21 -25.41 -10.82
C ASN A 317 29.64 -24.38 -11.89
N ARG A 318 30.58 -23.47 -11.59
CA ARG A 318 30.99 -22.38 -12.50
C ARG A 318 31.32 -22.88 -13.91
N ASP A 319 32.12 -23.93 -14.03
CA ASP A 319 32.57 -24.44 -15.32
C ASP A 319 31.40 -24.96 -16.17
N LEU A 320 30.47 -25.68 -15.54
CA LEU A 320 29.24 -26.14 -16.18
C LEU A 320 28.37 -24.95 -16.61
N LEU A 321 28.20 -23.96 -15.74
CA LEU A 321 27.36 -22.79 -16.02
C LEU A 321 27.94 -21.91 -17.15
N LYS A 322 29.27 -21.82 -17.25
CA LYS A 322 29.96 -21.12 -18.34
C LYS A 322 30.00 -21.90 -19.64
N SER A 323 29.93 -23.23 -19.58
CA SER A 323 30.02 -24.08 -20.76
C SER A 323 28.86 -23.88 -21.74
N HIS A 324 29.12 -24.15 -23.01
CA HIS A 324 28.07 -24.31 -24.01
C HIS A 324 27.35 -25.64 -23.79
N THR A 325 26.03 -25.61 -23.73
CA THR A 325 25.20 -26.78 -23.49
C THR A 325 24.12 -26.89 -24.55
N GLU A 326 24.12 -27.98 -25.29
CA GLU A 326 23.09 -28.24 -26.31
C GLU A 326 21.78 -28.72 -25.64
N PRO A 327 20.62 -28.15 -26.01
CA PRO A 327 19.33 -28.63 -25.55
C PRO A 327 19.09 -30.07 -26.00
N LYS A 328 18.54 -30.91 -25.12
CA LYS A 328 18.06 -32.26 -25.49
C LYS A 328 16.54 -32.26 -25.50
N GLU A 329 15.94 -32.78 -26.58
CA GLU A 329 14.48 -32.89 -26.70
C GLU A 329 13.89 -33.91 -25.69
N ALA A 330 14.55 -35.04 -25.51
CA ALA A 330 14.11 -36.10 -24.60
C ALA A 330 14.77 -35.95 -23.22
N LEU A 331 14.07 -35.27 -22.30
CA LEU A 331 14.50 -35.12 -20.91
C LEU A 331 14.12 -36.35 -20.08
N ASN A 332 14.98 -36.77 -19.15
CA ASN A 332 14.62 -37.72 -18.09
C ASN A 332 13.66 -37.07 -17.06
N GLN A 333 13.08 -37.87 -16.16
CA GLN A 333 12.04 -37.37 -15.26
C GLN A 333 12.56 -36.25 -14.34
N VAL A 334 13.76 -36.41 -13.77
CA VAL A 334 14.35 -35.40 -12.88
C VAL A 334 14.61 -34.06 -13.59
N SER A 335 14.98 -34.10 -14.88
CA SER A 335 15.17 -32.88 -15.69
C SER A 335 13.84 -32.24 -16.04
N ARG A 336 12.81 -33.02 -16.39
CA ARG A 336 11.45 -32.51 -16.64
C ARG A 336 10.85 -31.85 -15.41
N ASP A 337 11.04 -32.45 -14.24
CA ASP A 337 10.52 -31.90 -12.98
C ASP A 337 11.17 -30.56 -12.64
N LEU A 338 12.49 -30.44 -12.82
CA LEU A 338 13.20 -29.19 -12.61
C LEU A 338 12.81 -28.11 -13.65
N GLU A 339 12.73 -28.48 -14.93
CA GLU A 339 12.29 -27.57 -16.00
C GLU A 339 10.87 -27.04 -15.72
N ARG A 340 9.94 -27.94 -15.37
CA ARG A 340 8.58 -27.58 -14.96
C ARG A 340 8.60 -26.61 -13.80
N LYS A 341 9.33 -26.93 -12.74
CA LYS A 341 9.39 -26.06 -11.54
C LYS A 341 9.98 -24.70 -11.87
N THR A 342 10.96 -24.61 -12.76
CA THR A 342 11.52 -23.34 -13.25
C THR A 342 10.45 -22.49 -13.92
N HIS A 343 9.71 -23.05 -14.88
CA HIS A 343 8.62 -22.32 -15.55
C HIS A 343 7.46 -21.97 -14.60
N GLN A 344 7.10 -22.85 -13.66
CA GLN A 344 6.12 -22.55 -12.61
C GLN A 344 6.57 -21.41 -11.69
N CYS A 345 7.86 -21.38 -11.33
CA CYS A 345 8.45 -20.32 -10.52
C CYS A 345 8.37 -18.98 -11.24
N VAL A 346 8.82 -18.92 -12.50
CA VAL A 346 8.76 -17.71 -13.33
C VAL A 346 7.32 -17.20 -13.48
N LYS A 347 6.37 -18.10 -13.78
CA LYS A 347 4.94 -17.77 -13.87
C LYS A 347 4.42 -17.18 -12.55
N LYS A 348 4.65 -17.89 -11.45
CA LYS A 348 4.16 -17.48 -10.12
C LYS A 348 4.73 -16.14 -9.71
N PHE A 349 6.03 -15.97 -9.87
CA PHE A 349 6.73 -14.75 -9.51
C PHE A 349 6.20 -13.56 -10.30
N SER A 350 6.11 -13.68 -11.63
CA SER A 350 5.63 -12.60 -12.51
C SER A 350 4.18 -12.23 -12.15
N THR A 351 3.32 -13.22 -11.91
CA THR A 351 1.92 -13.01 -11.50
C THR A 351 1.81 -12.35 -10.12
N ASP A 352 2.64 -12.74 -9.16
CA ASP A 352 2.58 -12.26 -7.78
C ASP A 352 3.11 -10.82 -7.64
N ILE A 353 4.12 -10.44 -8.44
CA ILE A 353 4.58 -9.05 -8.52
C ILE A 353 3.51 -8.15 -9.13
N GLU A 354 2.94 -8.55 -10.28
CA GLU A 354 1.98 -7.71 -11.02
C GLU A 354 0.67 -7.47 -10.26
N ASN A 355 0.18 -8.47 -9.51
CA ASN A 355 -1.12 -8.35 -8.85
C ASN A 355 -1.07 -7.42 -7.63
N ASN A 356 -0.12 -7.61 -6.72
CA ASN A 356 -0.11 -6.93 -5.42
C ASN A 356 1.29 -6.80 -4.79
N PHE A 357 2.36 -6.92 -5.59
CA PHE A 357 3.72 -6.88 -5.06
C PHE A 357 3.95 -7.87 -3.90
N HIS A 358 3.39 -9.09 -4.01
CA HIS A 358 3.55 -10.12 -2.97
C HIS A 358 4.98 -10.70 -2.98
N PHE A 359 5.96 -9.88 -2.60
CA PHE A 359 7.38 -10.20 -2.68
C PHE A 359 7.74 -11.44 -1.84
N ASN A 360 7.04 -11.66 -0.73
CA ASN A 360 7.23 -12.82 0.12
C ASN A 360 6.89 -14.13 -0.58
N THR A 361 5.81 -14.18 -1.37
CA THR A 361 5.46 -15.38 -2.14
C THR A 361 6.31 -15.55 -3.39
N CYS A 362 6.78 -14.44 -3.98
CA CYS A 362 7.80 -14.44 -5.04
C CYS A 362 9.10 -15.10 -4.56
N ILE A 363 9.64 -14.63 -3.42
CA ILE A 363 10.86 -15.17 -2.81
C ILE A 363 10.66 -16.64 -2.40
N SER A 364 9.50 -17.00 -1.84
CA SER A 364 9.18 -18.40 -1.50
C SER A 364 9.23 -19.31 -2.74
N ALA A 365 8.71 -18.85 -3.88
CA ALA A 365 8.74 -19.63 -5.13
C ALA A 365 10.19 -19.89 -5.60
N VAL A 366 11.06 -18.88 -5.50
CA VAL A 366 12.48 -19.05 -5.80
C VAL A 366 13.15 -19.99 -4.80
N MET A 367 12.86 -19.87 -3.50
CA MET A 367 13.39 -20.78 -2.48
C MET A 367 13.02 -22.25 -2.76
N GLU A 368 11.78 -22.50 -3.18
CA GLU A 368 11.33 -23.85 -3.57
C GLU A 368 12.08 -24.36 -4.81
N LEU A 369 12.26 -23.53 -5.84
CA LEU A 369 13.04 -23.88 -7.02
C LEU A 369 14.51 -24.19 -6.65
N THR A 370 15.14 -23.32 -5.86
CA THR A 370 16.49 -23.53 -5.34
C THR A 370 16.60 -24.84 -4.55
N ASN A 371 15.62 -25.15 -3.69
CA ASN A 371 15.64 -26.40 -2.93
C ASN A 371 15.55 -27.62 -3.84
N LEU A 372 14.74 -27.59 -4.91
CA LEU A 372 14.67 -28.67 -5.89
C LEU A 372 15.99 -28.82 -6.66
N LEU A 373 16.57 -27.70 -7.10
CA LEU A 373 17.87 -27.66 -7.76
C LEU A 373 18.97 -28.29 -6.86
N LEU A 374 19.04 -27.88 -5.60
CA LEU A 374 20.01 -28.38 -4.61
C LEU A 374 19.78 -29.85 -4.20
N ALA A 375 18.54 -30.33 -4.29
CA ALA A 375 18.20 -31.72 -3.99
C ALA A 375 18.62 -32.69 -5.11
N THR A 376 19.08 -32.18 -6.25
CA THR A 376 19.64 -32.98 -7.34
C THR A 376 21.02 -33.49 -6.91
N PRO A 377 21.22 -34.80 -6.65
CA PRO A 377 22.45 -35.27 -6.05
C PRO A 377 23.64 -35.28 -7.02
N ASP A 378 24.82 -35.06 -6.45
CA ASP A 378 26.09 -35.41 -7.06
C ASP A 378 26.32 -36.94 -7.02
N ASN A 379 26.72 -37.47 -8.17
CA ASN A 379 27.33 -38.79 -8.46
C ASN A 379 26.65 -40.16 -8.16
N ASP A 380 25.67 -40.31 -7.25
CA ASP A 380 25.18 -41.67 -6.87
C ASP A 380 23.76 -42.07 -7.35
N ARG A 381 23.09 -41.28 -8.20
CA ARG A 381 21.80 -41.66 -8.83
C ARG A 381 21.94 -42.06 -10.29
N GLN A 382 21.10 -43.01 -10.73
CA GLN A 382 21.03 -43.47 -12.14
C GLN A 382 20.59 -42.37 -13.12
N GLU A 383 19.81 -41.36 -12.68
CA GLU A 383 19.36 -40.24 -13.52
C GLU A 383 19.94 -38.92 -13.02
N LYS A 384 20.77 -38.27 -13.86
CA LYS A 384 21.34 -36.94 -13.63
C LYS A 384 20.51 -35.88 -14.36
N VAL A 385 20.39 -34.69 -13.79
CA VAL A 385 19.76 -33.56 -14.48
C VAL A 385 20.64 -33.11 -15.65
N GLU A 386 20.02 -32.81 -16.78
CA GLU A 386 20.71 -32.34 -17.97
C GLU A 386 21.35 -30.95 -17.74
N PRO A 387 22.62 -30.71 -18.15
CA PRO A 387 23.34 -29.46 -17.89
C PRO A 387 22.61 -28.18 -18.32
N HIS A 388 21.94 -28.21 -19.47
CA HIS A 388 21.20 -27.05 -19.97
C HIS A 388 20.01 -26.68 -19.08
N ILE A 389 19.39 -27.66 -18.40
CA ILE A 389 18.29 -27.42 -17.44
C ILE A 389 18.82 -26.83 -16.13
N ILE A 390 20.00 -27.27 -15.66
CA ILE A 390 20.68 -26.63 -14.53
C ILE A 390 20.96 -25.17 -14.84
N LYS A 391 21.56 -24.90 -16.01
CA LYS A 391 21.86 -23.53 -16.48
C LYS A 391 20.60 -22.68 -16.57
N GLN A 392 19.55 -23.18 -17.22
CA GLN A 392 18.26 -22.49 -17.32
C GLN A 392 17.69 -22.13 -15.93
N SER A 393 17.73 -23.06 -14.99
CA SER A 393 17.19 -22.88 -13.64
C SER A 393 18.00 -21.86 -12.84
N VAL A 394 19.33 -21.90 -12.92
CA VAL A 394 20.22 -20.92 -12.28
C VAL A 394 20.02 -19.53 -12.88
N THR A 395 19.98 -19.41 -14.20
CA THR A 395 19.68 -18.14 -14.90
C THR A 395 18.34 -17.56 -14.44
N ALA A 396 17.29 -18.39 -14.33
CA ALA A 396 15.99 -17.96 -13.83
C ALA A 396 16.06 -17.50 -12.37
N ILE A 397 16.73 -18.24 -11.48
CA ILE A 397 16.92 -17.85 -10.07
C ILE A 397 17.60 -16.48 -9.96
N ILE A 398 18.70 -16.27 -10.70
CA ILE A 398 19.46 -15.01 -10.68
C ILE A 398 18.58 -13.85 -11.16
N LYS A 399 17.93 -13.99 -12.31
CA LYS A 399 17.08 -12.94 -12.88
C LYS A 399 15.89 -12.61 -11.98
N LEU A 400 15.22 -13.62 -11.43
CA LEU A 400 14.07 -13.41 -10.54
C LEU A 400 14.47 -12.78 -9.22
N LEU A 401 15.64 -13.10 -8.65
CA LEU A 401 16.10 -12.49 -7.40
C LEU A 401 16.65 -11.08 -7.57
N TYR A 402 17.01 -10.67 -8.78
CA TYR A 402 17.70 -9.40 -9.04
C TYR A 402 16.98 -8.16 -8.46
N PRO A 403 15.65 -8.00 -8.56
CA PRO A 403 14.95 -6.85 -7.96
C PRO A 403 15.08 -6.80 -6.43
N MET A 404 15.26 -7.96 -5.78
CA MET A 404 15.38 -8.07 -4.32
C MET A 404 16.82 -7.93 -3.85
N VAL A 405 17.77 -8.60 -4.52
CA VAL A 405 19.17 -8.74 -4.11
C VAL A 405 20.14 -8.43 -5.27
N PRO A 406 20.19 -7.17 -5.72
CA PRO A 406 20.84 -6.83 -6.98
C PRO A 406 22.35 -7.05 -6.99
N HIS A 407 23.06 -6.80 -5.88
CA HIS A 407 24.52 -6.90 -5.84
C HIS A 407 24.97 -8.37 -5.94
N PHE A 408 24.31 -9.23 -5.17
CA PHE A 408 24.49 -10.67 -5.16
C PHE A 408 24.20 -11.27 -6.54
N CYS A 409 23.07 -10.89 -7.15
CA CYS A 409 22.71 -11.41 -8.46
C CYS A 409 23.63 -10.91 -9.58
N ALA A 410 24.11 -9.66 -9.53
CA ALA A 410 25.08 -9.14 -10.49
C ALA A 410 26.40 -9.94 -10.45
N GLU A 411 26.93 -10.22 -9.26
CA GLU A 411 28.12 -11.06 -9.09
C GLU A 411 27.89 -12.47 -9.66
N LEU A 412 26.77 -13.12 -9.30
CA LEU A 412 26.46 -14.46 -9.82
C LEU A 412 26.28 -14.48 -11.36
N TRP A 413 25.75 -13.40 -11.92
CA TRP A 413 25.58 -13.26 -13.37
C TRP A 413 26.93 -13.30 -14.10
N GLU A 414 27.91 -12.53 -13.63
CA GLU A 414 29.28 -12.55 -14.15
C GLU A 414 29.95 -13.91 -13.90
N MET A 415 29.77 -14.49 -12.71
CA MET A 415 30.29 -15.82 -12.37
C MET A 415 29.80 -16.92 -13.32
N THR A 416 28.61 -16.75 -13.91
CA THR A 416 28.02 -17.70 -14.88
C THR A 416 28.40 -17.41 -16.34
N GLY A 417 29.28 -16.43 -16.59
CA GLY A 417 29.87 -16.17 -17.91
C GLY A 417 29.03 -15.29 -18.82
N HIS A 418 28.17 -14.45 -18.27
CA HIS A 418 27.44 -13.44 -19.04
C HIS A 418 28.25 -12.15 -19.08
N ASP A 419 28.47 -11.60 -20.28
CA ASP A 419 29.27 -10.39 -20.49
C ASP A 419 28.44 -9.10 -20.39
N GLU A 420 27.11 -9.21 -20.54
CA GLU A 420 26.20 -8.07 -20.43
C GLU A 420 25.76 -7.82 -18.98
N PRO A 421 25.59 -6.55 -18.56
CA PRO A 421 25.03 -6.23 -17.26
C PRO A 421 23.63 -6.83 -17.06
N LEU A 422 23.36 -7.37 -15.88
CA LEU A 422 22.09 -8.05 -15.56
C LEU A 422 20.87 -7.12 -15.65
N ASP A 423 21.03 -5.81 -15.43
CA ASP A 423 19.98 -4.79 -15.61
C ASP A 423 19.53 -4.61 -17.07
N GLN A 424 20.31 -5.08 -18.04
CA GLN A 424 19.95 -5.07 -19.46
C GLN A 424 19.34 -6.41 -19.91
N ALA A 425 19.40 -7.45 -19.07
CA ALA A 425 18.90 -8.76 -19.42
C ALA A 425 17.36 -8.77 -19.42
N ALA A 426 16.76 -9.39 -20.44
CA ALA A 426 15.31 -9.56 -20.51
C ALA A 426 14.77 -10.37 -19.31
N TRP A 427 13.58 -9.98 -18.83
CA TRP A 427 12.84 -10.73 -17.81
C TRP A 427 12.61 -12.18 -18.27
N PRO A 428 12.75 -13.19 -17.40
CA PRO A 428 12.55 -14.58 -17.80
C PRO A 428 11.10 -14.83 -18.18
N GLU A 429 10.88 -15.53 -19.30
CA GLU A 429 9.57 -15.97 -19.74
C GLU A 429 9.29 -17.41 -19.31
N PHE A 430 8.01 -17.77 -19.21
CA PHE A 430 7.60 -19.14 -18.94
C PHE A 430 6.82 -19.75 -20.10
N ASP A 431 7.00 -21.06 -20.31
CA ASP A 431 6.20 -21.84 -21.25
C ASP A 431 5.00 -22.46 -20.50
N PRO A 432 3.75 -22.10 -20.86
CA PRO A 432 2.56 -22.65 -20.23
C PRO A 432 2.42 -24.17 -20.34
N GLN A 433 2.99 -24.81 -21.37
CA GLN A 433 2.98 -26.27 -21.52
C GLN A 433 3.96 -26.91 -20.56
N LYS A 434 5.19 -26.38 -20.46
CA LYS A 434 6.20 -26.91 -19.54
C LYS A 434 5.83 -26.68 -18.07
N ALA A 435 5.09 -25.61 -17.76
CA ALA A 435 4.63 -25.32 -16.41
C ALA A 435 3.47 -26.21 -15.93
N LYS A 436 2.82 -26.98 -16.82
CA LYS A 436 1.69 -27.84 -16.43
C LYS A 436 2.17 -28.99 -15.54
N GLU A 437 1.36 -29.30 -14.56
CA GLU A 437 1.46 -30.56 -13.82
C GLU A 437 1.10 -31.72 -14.77
N ASP A 438 1.93 -32.76 -14.81
CA ASP A 438 1.58 -34.01 -15.50
C ASP A 438 0.55 -34.79 -14.66
N GLU A 439 0.70 -34.73 -13.34
CA GLU A 439 -0.17 -35.39 -12.37
C GLU A 439 -0.59 -34.43 -11.26
N ILE A 440 -1.84 -34.53 -10.83
CA ILE A 440 -2.41 -33.73 -9.75
C ILE A 440 -2.84 -34.64 -8.60
N THR A 441 -2.65 -34.14 -7.38
CA THR A 441 -3.13 -34.83 -6.19
C THR A 441 -4.59 -34.50 -5.93
N ILE A 442 -5.47 -35.48 -6.07
CA ILE A 442 -6.89 -35.37 -5.73
C ILE A 442 -7.13 -35.90 -4.32
N VAL A 443 -7.70 -35.06 -3.46
CA VAL A 443 -8.07 -35.45 -2.10
C VAL A 443 -9.38 -36.23 -2.13
N ILE A 444 -9.41 -37.42 -1.54
CA ILE A 444 -10.63 -38.21 -1.39
C ILE A 444 -11.23 -37.98 0.00
N GLN A 445 -12.52 -37.62 0.02
CA GLN A 445 -13.32 -37.48 1.23
C GLN A 445 -14.46 -38.49 1.26
N VAL A 446 -14.81 -38.95 2.47
CA VAL A 446 -16.02 -39.73 2.74
C VAL A 446 -16.79 -39.02 3.86
N LYS A 447 -18.05 -38.64 3.61
CA LYS A 447 -18.85 -37.77 4.49
C LYS A 447 -18.11 -36.47 4.87
N GLY A 448 -17.41 -35.86 3.91
CA GLY A 448 -16.67 -34.60 4.10
C GLY A 448 -15.36 -34.73 4.90
N LYS A 449 -14.95 -35.93 5.32
CA LYS A 449 -13.67 -36.16 6.03
C LYS A 449 -12.64 -36.76 5.07
N VAL A 450 -11.41 -36.23 5.06
CA VAL A 450 -10.31 -36.71 4.20
C VAL A 450 -9.89 -38.13 4.59
N ARG A 451 -9.85 -39.04 3.61
CA ARG A 451 -9.54 -40.48 3.80
C ARG A 451 -8.35 -40.96 2.99
N SER A 452 -8.16 -40.42 1.79
CA SER A 452 -7.04 -40.79 0.93
C SER A 452 -6.65 -39.63 -0.01
N ARG A 453 -5.59 -39.83 -0.78
CA ARG A 453 -5.09 -38.91 -1.81
C ARG A 453 -4.65 -39.75 -3.01
N LEU A 454 -5.12 -39.44 -4.20
CA LEU A 454 -4.70 -40.07 -5.46
C LEU A 454 -3.81 -39.12 -6.24
N GLN A 455 -2.77 -39.65 -6.89
CA GLN A 455 -2.12 -38.96 -8.01
C GLN A 455 -2.83 -39.40 -9.29
N VAL A 456 -3.26 -38.43 -10.10
CA VAL A 456 -3.96 -38.69 -11.36
C VAL A 456 -3.46 -37.76 -12.43
N SER A 457 -3.47 -38.18 -13.69
CA SER A 457 -3.04 -37.33 -14.80
C SER A 457 -3.91 -36.08 -14.93
N MET A 458 -3.28 -34.95 -15.28
CA MET A 458 -3.98 -33.69 -15.50
C MET A 458 -4.88 -33.80 -16.73
N GLY A 459 -6.20 -33.73 -16.53
CA GLY A 459 -7.20 -33.97 -17.58
C GLY A 459 -7.92 -35.32 -17.49
N ILE A 460 -7.69 -36.12 -16.45
CA ILE A 460 -8.48 -37.32 -16.15
C ILE A 460 -9.99 -37.01 -16.21
N SER A 461 -10.76 -37.93 -16.77
CA SER A 461 -12.21 -37.76 -16.83
C SER A 461 -12.83 -37.88 -15.43
N ASP A 462 -13.97 -37.21 -15.22
CA ASP A 462 -14.70 -37.32 -13.94
C ASP A 462 -15.09 -38.77 -13.63
N ASP A 463 -15.35 -39.59 -14.65
CA ASP A 463 -15.78 -40.97 -14.49
C ASP A 463 -14.62 -41.88 -14.08
N GLU A 464 -13.46 -41.77 -14.74
CA GLU A 464 -12.25 -42.48 -14.32
C GLU A 464 -11.84 -42.08 -12.90
N LEU A 465 -11.93 -40.78 -12.56
CA LEU A 465 -11.60 -40.30 -11.22
C LEU A 465 -12.57 -40.84 -10.15
N ARG A 466 -13.87 -40.97 -10.46
CA ARG A 466 -14.86 -41.61 -9.58
C ARG A 466 -14.51 -43.08 -9.35
N GLU A 467 -14.19 -43.80 -10.42
CA GLU A 467 -13.83 -45.21 -10.35
C GLU A 467 -12.58 -45.42 -9.49
N MET A 468 -11.51 -44.65 -9.73
CA MET A 468 -10.30 -44.72 -8.93
C MET A 468 -10.56 -44.40 -7.45
N ALA A 469 -11.41 -43.42 -7.15
CA ALA A 469 -11.70 -43.02 -5.77
C ALA A 469 -12.52 -44.07 -5.01
N VAL A 470 -13.50 -44.71 -5.65
CA VAL A 470 -14.27 -45.82 -5.05
C VAL A 470 -13.40 -47.06 -4.92
N ASN A 471 -12.44 -47.25 -5.84
CA ASN A 471 -11.55 -48.40 -5.84
C ASN A 471 -10.33 -48.28 -4.89
N ASP A 472 -10.04 -47.08 -4.38
CA ASP A 472 -8.96 -46.84 -3.42
C ASP A 472 -9.16 -47.65 -2.12
N GLU A 473 -8.16 -48.47 -1.77
CA GLU A 473 -8.18 -49.39 -0.63
C GLU A 473 -8.44 -48.70 0.71
N LYS A 474 -7.93 -47.48 0.91
CA LYS A 474 -8.19 -46.72 2.13
C LYS A 474 -9.63 -46.24 2.16
N THR A 475 -10.13 -45.75 1.03
CA THR A 475 -11.48 -45.21 0.88
C THR A 475 -12.55 -46.30 1.03
N LYS A 476 -12.34 -47.49 0.46
CA LYS A 476 -13.23 -48.67 0.62
C LYS A 476 -13.53 -48.98 2.08
N LYS A 477 -12.51 -48.94 2.95
CA LYS A 477 -12.68 -49.19 4.39
C LYS A 477 -13.63 -48.21 5.08
N PHE A 478 -13.73 -46.98 4.58
CA PHE A 478 -14.61 -45.95 5.14
C PHE A 478 -16.01 -45.93 4.48
N ILE A 479 -16.14 -46.48 3.28
CA ILE A 479 -17.43 -46.70 2.61
C ILE A 479 -18.13 -47.91 3.27
N GLY A 480 -17.41 -49.02 3.45
CA GLY A 480 -17.97 -50.27 3.98
C GLY A 480 -19.13 -50.78 3.10
N ASP A 481 -20.18 -51.29 3.74
CA ASP A 481 -21.39 -51.79 3.06
C ASP A 481 -22.46 -50.70 2.82
N ASN A 482 -22.13 -49.42 3.08
CA ASN A 482 -23.11 -48.34 2.93
C ASN A 482 -23.33 -48.01 1.45
N PRO A 483 -24.59 -47.83 1.00
CA PRO A 483 -24.87 -47.45 -0.37
C PRO A 483 -24.37 -46.03 -0.64
N ILE A 484 -23.63 -45.85 -1.75
CA ILE A 484 -23.19 -44.53 -2.18
C ILE A 484 -24.39 -43.75 -2.71
N LYS A 485 -24.74 -42.65 -2.05
CA LYS A 485 -25.87 -41.77 -2.44
C LYS A 485 -25.48 -40.77 -3.52
N LYS A 486 -24.27 -40.23 -3.43
CA LYS A 486 -23.77 -39.19 -4.35
C LYS A 486 -22.25 -39.10 -4.30
N ILE A 487 -21.63 -38.90 -5.46
CA ILE A 487 -20.21 -38.55 -5.55
C ILE A 487 -20.08 -37.15 -6.12
N ILE A 488 -19.40 -36.27 -5.39
CA ILE A 488 -19.20 -34.87 -5.77
C ILE A 488 -17.75 -34.72 -6.20
N VAL A 489 -17.54 -34.40 -7.47
CA VAL A 489 -16.22 -34.12 -8.03
C VAL A 489 -16.03 -32.61 -8.09
N VAL A 490 -14.97 -32.11 -7.47
CA VAL A 490 -14.48 -30.75 -7.68
C VAL A 490 -13.23 -30.87 -8.53
N LYS A 491 -13.37 -30.50 -9.80
CA LYS A 491 -12.33 -30.69 -10.83
C LYS A 491 -10.97 -30.17 -10.34
N ASN A 492 -9.94 -31.00 -10.52
CA ASN A 492 -8.55 -30.74 -10.12
C ASN A 492 -8.29 -30.47 -8.63
N LYS A 493 -9.24 -30.75 -7.72
CA LYS A 493 -9.06 -30.52 -6.28
C LYS A 493 -9.40 -31.73 -5.41
N LEU A 494 -10.65 -32.19 -5.45
CA LEU A 494 -11.11 -33.22 -4.52
C LEU A 494 -12.30 -34.00 -5.08
N ILE A 495 -12.54 -35.16 -4.47
CA ILE A 495 -13.73 -35.96 -4.65
C ILE A 495 -14.32 -36.30 -3.28
N ASN A 496 -15.62 -36.07 -3.10
CA ASN A 496 -16.33 -36.36 -1.86
C ASN A 496 -17.43 -37.39 -2.10
N ILE A 497 -17.33 -38.51 -1.39
CA ILE A 497 -18.25 -39.64 -1.46
C ILE A 497 -19.23 -39.53 -0.30
N VAL A 498 -20.50 -39.37 -0.66
CA VAL A 498 -21.63 -39.33 0.27
C VAL A 498 -22.25 -40.72 0.32
N ILE A 499 -22.20 -41.33 1.50
CA ILE A 499 -22.81 -42.63 1.83
C ILE A 499 -23.97 -42.44 2.82
#